data_AF-A0A1B9FVP5-F1
#
_entry.id   AF-A0A1B9FVP5-F1
#
_cell.length_a   1.000
_cell.length_b   1.000
_cell.length_c   1.000
_cell.angle_alpha   90.00
_cell.angle_beta   90.00
_cell.angle_gamma   90.00
#
_symmetry.space_group_name_H-M   'P 1'
#
loop_
_entity.id
_entity.type
_entity.pdbx_description
1 polymer ?
#
loop_
_entity_poly.entity_id
_entity_poly.type
_entity_poly.pdbx_seq_one_letter_code
_entity_poly.pdbx_strand_id
1 'polypeptide(L)'
;MLISPSKIHSILTSLLSPSSSSGPHTALLIYPNGHLVSSASMEDSSSQQDQDQDQDQDDVGNDEDEEDGQGDEEPYLETQERRRLLLGLASQWNENEGGKMECELGKLHFTYLPLPPSDPVSSIGRESLPSVKPLPIDGFVLVLNGTKEVDWKVLVGKSQEFQDKWRS
;
A
#
# COMPACT_ATOMS: atom_id res chain seq x y z
N MET A 1 -19.01 11.79 2.21
CA MET A 1 -18.89 10.53 1.45
C MET A 1 -18.44 9.46 2.43
N LEU A 2 -19.33 8.54 2.83
CA LEU A 2 -18.93 7.41 3.68
C LEU A 2 -18.36 6.34 2.75
N ILE A 3 -17.04 6.17 2.78
CA ILE A 3 -16.35 5.21 1.92
C ILE A 3 -16.30 3.87 2.65
N SER A 4 -16.88 2.82 2.05
CA SER A 4 -16.84 1.47 2.62
C SER A 4 -15.43 0.88 2.51
N PRO A 5 -14.82 0.40 3.62
CA PRO A 5 -13.52 -0.27 3.58
C PRO A 5 -13.47 -1.44 2.59
N SER A 6 -14.54 -2.22 2.49
CA SER A 6 -14.64 -3.34 1.54
C SER A 6 -14.64 -2.88 0.09
N LYS A 7 -15.28 -1.73 -0.21
CA LYS A 7 -15.25 -1.14 -1.56
C LYS A 7 -13.83 -0.68 -1.91
N ILE A 8 -13.13 -0.01 -0.99
CA ILE A 8 -11.73 0.41 -1.21
C ILE A 8 -10.86 -0.80 -1.51
N HIS A 9 -10.90 -1.81 -0.63
CA HIS A 9 -10.07 -2.99 -0.79
C HIS A 9 -10.37 -3.72 -2.11
N SER A 10 -11.64 -3.88 -2.46
CA SER A 10 -12.04 -4.48 -3.75
C SER A 10 -11.51 -3.69 -4.96
N ILE A 11 -11.54 -2.36 -4.91
CA ILE A 11 -10.97 -1.52 -5.96
C ILE A 11 -9.45 -1.73 -6.03
N LEU A 12 -8.74 -1.68 -4.90
CA LEU A 12 -7.29 -1.90 -4.85
C LEU A 12 -6.89 -3.26 -5.43
N THR A 13 -7.57 -4.33 -5.02
CA THR A 13 -7.33 -5.69 -5.53
C THR A 13 -7.57 -5.78 -7.04
N SER A 14 -8.56 -5.05 -7.58
CA SER A 14 -8.83 -5.02 -9.02
C SER A 14 -7.74 -4.32 -9.85
N LEU A 15 -6.89 -3.51 -9.23
CA LEU A 15 -5.76 -2.89 -9.92
C LEU A 15 -4.59 -3.86 -10.12
N LEU A 16 -4.49 -4.85 -9.24
CA LEU A 16 -3.37 -5.77 -9.19
C LEU A 16 -3.37 -6.69 -10.41
N SER A 17 -2.18 -7.03 -10.86
CA SER A 17 -1.98 -7.97 -11.97
C SER A 17 -1.51 -9.32 -11.45
N PRO A 18 -2.08 -10.43 -11.95
CA PRO A 18 -1.67 -11.78 -11.54
C PRO A 18 -0.28 -12.16 -12.03
N SER A 19 0.26 -11.46 -13.03
CA SER A 19 1.64 -11.62 -13.49
C SER A 19 2.46 -10.41 -13.07
N SER A 20 3.57 -10.65 -12.36
CA SER A 20 4.44 -9.62 -11.79
C SER A 20 5.00 -8.65 -12.85
N SER A 21 5.15 -9.13 -14.09
CA SER A 21 5.63 -8.34 -15.24
C SER A 21 4.55 -7.52 -15.95
N SER A 22 3.26 -7.73 -15.65
CA SER A 22 2.16 -7.10 -16.40
C SER A 22 1.52 -5.91 -15.70
N GLY A 23 1.85 -5.63 -14.45
CA GLY A 23 1.29 -4.51 -13.70
C GLY A 23 1.66 -4.51 -12.22
N PRO A 24 0.97 -3.69 -11.40
CA PRO A 24 1.31 -3.61 -9.99
C PRO A 24 0.96 -4.91 -9.27
N HIS A 25 1.85 -5.38 -8.40
CA HIS A 25 1.63 -6.53 -7.52
C HIS A 25 1.17 -6.09 -6.12
N THR A 26 1.45 -4.83 -5.72
CA THR A 26 1.01 -4.25 -4.44
C THR A 26 0.38 -2.88 -4.66
N ALA A 27 -0.72 -2.61 -3.95
CA ALA A 27 -1.41 -1.34 -3.93
C ALA A 27 -1.72 -0.92 -2.48
N LEU A 28 -1.35 0.31 -2.11
CA LEU A 28 -1.63 0.89 -0.80
C LEU A 28 -2.44 2.16 -0.95
N LEU A 29 -3.39 2.37 -0.04
CA LEU A 29 -4.00 3.66 0.21
C LEU A 29 -3.57 4.12 1.60
N ILE A 30 -2.92 5.28 1.67
CA ILE A 30 -2.39 5.83 2.91
C ILE A 30 -2.87 7.26 3.13
N TYR A 31 -2.82 7.71 4.37
CA TYR A 31 -2.86 9.13 4.69
C TYR A 31 -1.51 9.79 4.37
N PRO A 32 -1.46 11.11 4.13
CA PRO A 32 -0.20 11.84 3.89
C PRO A 32 0.82 11.73 5.04
N ASN A 33 0.38 11.41 6.25
CA ASN A 33 1.25 11.16 7.41
C ASN A 33 1.86 9.74 7.44
N GLY A 34 1.65 8.92 6.40
CA GLY A 34 2.15 7.55 6.33
C GLY A 34 1.26 6.49 6.97
N HIS A 35 0.10 6.86 7.54
CA HIS A 35 -0.79 5.88 8.16
C HIS A 35 -1.55 5.09 7.09
N LEU A 36 -1.53 3.75 7.18
CA LEU A 36 -2.22 2.87 6.26
C LEU A 36 -3.75 2.96 6.43
N VAL A 37 -4.46 3.11 5.31
CA VAL A 37 -5.93 3.05 5.24
C VAL A 37 -6.38 1.68 4.76
N SER A 38 -5.79 1.20 3.65
CA SER A 38 -6.10 -0.10 3.06
C SER A 38 -4.92 -0.56 2.21
N SER A 39 -4.71 -1.87 2.13
CA SER A 39 -3.71 -2.48 1.25
C SER A 39 -4.30 -3.66 0.48
N ALA A 40 -3.72 -3.94 -0.67
CA ALA A 40 -3.90 -5.19 -1.41
C ALA A 40 -2.52 -5.61 -1.97
N SER A 41 -2.23 -6.90 -1.93
CA SER A 41 -1.02 -7.48 -2.51
C SER A 41 -1.35 -8.83 -3.11
N MET A 42 -0.73 -9.18 -4.23
CA MET A 42 -0.68 -10.55 -4.71
C MET A 42 0.29 -11.31 -3.79
N GLU A 43 -0.19 -12.37 -3.13
CA GLU A 43 0.69 -13.29 -2.43
C GLU A 43 1.38 -14.18 -3.48
N ASP A 44 2.71 -14.23 -3.46
CA ASP A 44 3.39 -15.33 -4.11
C ASP A 44 2.94 -16.61 -3.41
N SER A 45 2.50 -17.59 -4.20
CA SER A 45 1.86 -18.81 -3.71
C SER A 45 2.83 -19.78 -2.98
N SER A 46 3.92 -19.26 -2.41
CA SER A 46 4.98 -20.01 -1.73
C SER A 46 5.08 -19.73 -0.22
N SER A 47 4.27 -18.85 0.36
CA SER A 47 4.33 -18.55 1.80
C SER A 47 2.94 -18.41 2.45
N GLN A 48 2.19 -19.51 2.45
CA GLN A 48 1.06 -19.72 3.37
C GLN A 48 1.44 -20.70 4.49
N GLN A 49 2.21 -20.21 5.44
CA GLN A 49 2.32 -20.60 6.85
C GLN A 49 3.06 -19.39 7.43
N ASP A 50 2.37 -18.37 7.95
CA ASP A 50 1.88 -18.39 9.31
C ASP A 50 0.55 -17.66 9.45
N GLN A 51 -0.49 -18.41 9.78
CA GLN A 51 -1.61 -17.85 10.54
C GLN A 51 -1.09 -17.63 11.96
N ASP A 52 -1.24 -16.41 12.46
CA ASP A 52 -1.24 -16.11 13.89
C ASP A 52 -2.26 -17.04 14.59
N GLN A 53 -1.80 -18.19 15.06
CA GLN A 53 -2.46 -19.00 16.08
C GLN A 53 -1.44 -19.28 17.16
N ASP A 54 -1.55 -18.51 18.25
CA ASP A 54 -1.11 -18.92 19.59
C ASP A 54 -1.58 -20.35 19.86
N GLN A 55 -0.65 -21.32 19.89
CA GLN A 55 -0.75 -22.51 20.72
C GLN A 55 0.60 -23.21 20.89
N ASP A 56 0.84 -23.60 22.13
CA ASP A 56 2.07 -24.15 22.70
C ASP A 56 2.59 -25.46 22.08
N GLN A 57 3.92 -25.62 22.24
CA GLN A 57 4.69 -26.84 22.54
C GLN A 57 5.17 -27.80 21.42
N ASP A 58 6.50 -27.95 21.47
CA ASP A 58 7.37 -29.14 21.26
C ASP A 58 7.93 -29.49 19.86
N ASP A 59 9.23 -29.20 19.74
CA ASP A 59 10.35 -30.09 19.35
C ASP A 59 10.20 -31.05 18.15
N VAL A 60 11.03 -30.84 17.12
CA VAL A 60 12.07 -31.75 16.58
C VAL A 60 12.33 -31.48 15.08
N GLY A 61 13.59 -31.20 14.72
CA GLY A 61 14.25 -31.86 13.59
C GLY A 61 14.40 -31.13 12.24
N ASN A 62 15.58 -30.54 12.04
CA ASN A 62 16.45 -30.60 10.86
C ASN A 62 15.89 -31.27 9.57
N ASP A 63 15.96 -30.60 8.43
CA ASP A 63 16.74 -31.09 7.28
C ASP A 63 16.94 -29.99 6.21
N GLU A 64 18.18 -29.96 5.73
CA GLU A 64 18.74 -29.14 4.66
C GLU A 64 18.11 -29.55 3.32
N ASP A 65 17.83 -28.60 2.43
CA ASP A 65 17.90 -28.84 0.99
C ASP A 65 18.25 -27.53 0.27
N GLU A 66 19.51 -27.45 -0.15
CA GLU A 66 20.02 -26.54 -1.16
C GLU A 66 19.47 -26.93 -2.53
N GLU A 67 18.76 -26.05 -3.22
CA GLU A 67 18.59 -26.17 -4.67
C GLU A 67 18.76 -24.80 -5.37
N ASP A 68 19.85 -24.73 -6.12
CA ASP A 68 20.26 -23.69 -7.07
C ASP A 68 19.15 -23.31 -8.06
N GLY A 69 19.03 -22.02 -8.39
CA GLY A 69 18.38 -21.65 -9.66
C GLY A 69 17.94 -20.20 -9.83
N GLN A 70 18.90 -19.32 -10.15
CA GLN A 70 18.73 -18.13 -11.02
C GLN A 70 17.31 -17.52 -11.10
N GLY A 71 16.96 -16.72 -10.10
CA GLY A 71 15.97 -15.67 -10.23
C GLY A 71 16.64 -14.38 -9.81
N ASP A 72 16.45 -13.30 -10.56
CA ASP A 72 16.86 -11.95 -10.14
C ASP A 72 16.36 -11.74 -8.70
N GLU A 73 17.29 -11.75 -7.73
CA GLU A 73 16.97 -11.78 -6.29
C GLU A 73 16.10 -10.58 -5.94
N GLU A 74 14.79 -10.82 -5.81
CA GLU A 74 13.93 -9.89 -5.10
C GLU A 74 14.50 -9.76 -3.67
N PRO A 75 14.49 -8.55 -3.08
CA PRO A 75 15.06 -8.34 -1.76
C PRO A 75 14.45 -9.32 -0.75
N TYR A 76 15.31 -10.01 0.01
CA TYR A 76 15.04 -11.00 1.07
C TYR A 76 14.22 -10.46 2.27
N LEU A 77 13.22 -9.63 2.03
CA LEU A 77 12.35 -9.06 3.06
C LEU A 77 11.09 -9.90 3.15
N GLU A 78 10.73 -10.27 4.38
CA GLU A 78 9.42 -10.86 4.63
C GLU A 78 8.31 -9.90 4.20
N THR A 79 7.13 -10.44 3.84
CA THR A 79 5.99 -9.66 3.35
C THR A 79 5.65 -8.47 4.27
N GLN A 80 5.77 -8.65 5.58
CA GLN A 80 5.51 -7.60 6.57
C GLN A 80 6.60 -6.51 6.57
N GLU A 81 7.87 -6.89 6.45
CA GLU A 81 9.00 -5.96 6.38
C GLU A 81 8.98 -5.16 5.09
N ARG A 82 8.71 -5.82 3.95
CA ARG A 82 8.51 -5.17 2.65
C ARG A 82 7.41 -4.12 2.73
N ARG A 83 6.29 -4.44 3.40
CA ARG A 83 5.19 -3.50 3.63
C ARG A 83 5.61 -2.32 4.50
N ARG A 84 6.33 -2.56 5.60
CA ARG A 84 6.84 -1.50 6.49
C ARG A 84 7.79 -0.55 5.75
N LEU A 85 8.70 -1.10 4.95
CA LEU A 85 9.62 -0.31 4.13
C LEU A 85 8.88 0.53 3.09
N LEU A 86 7.92 -0.07 2.37
CA LEU A 86 7.09 0.62 1.39
C LEU A 86 6.29 1.76 2.04
N LEU A 87 5.73 1.54 3.23
CA LEU A 87 5.05 2.59 3.99
C LEU A 87 6.01 3.72 4.41
N GLY A 88 7.22 3.39 4.86
CA GLY A 88 8.24 4.38 5.24
C GLY A 88 8.74 5.22 4.07
N LEU A 89 8.81 4.64 2.86
CA LEU A 89 9.10 5.37 1.63
C LEU A 89 7.93 6.27 1.24
N ALA A 90 6.71 5.72 1.26
CA ALA A 90 5.51 6.46 0.89
C ALA A 90 5.19 7.62 1.84
N SER A 91 5.53 7.51 3.13
CA SER A 91 5.33 8.59 4.10
C SER A 91 6.25 9.79 3.89
N GLN A 92 7.37 9.60 3.18
CA GLN A 92 8.33 10.67 2.87
C GLN A 92 8.02 11.36 1.54
N TRP A 93 7.14 10.78 0.72
CA TRP A 93 6.79 11.32 -0.58
C TRP A 93 6.06 12.64 -0.47
N ASN A 94 6.41 13.58 -1.35
CA ASN A 94 5.75 14.88 -1.49
C ASN A 94 5.28 15.09 -2.94
N GLU A 95 4.13 15.74 -3.11
CA GLU A 95 3.53 16.05 -4.41
C GLU A 95 4.49 16.81 -5.36
N ASN A 96 5.40 17.61 -4.78
CA ASN A 96 6.36 18.41 -5.54
C ASN A 96 7.51 17.59 -6.15
N GLU A 97 7.75 16.37 -5.69
CA GLU A 97 8.88 15.52 -6.09
C GLU A 97 8.54 14.59 -7.27
N GLY A 98 7.28 14.61 -7.71
CA GLY A 98 6.78 13.80 -8.83
C GLY A 98 6.27 12.42 -8.39
N GLY A 99 5.31 11.88 -9.14
CA GLY A 99 4.59 10.65 -8.76
C GLY A 99 5.31 9.34 -9.11
N LYS A 100 6.61 9.33 -9.40
CA LYS A 100 7.34 8.14 -9.87
C LYS A 100 8.65 7.98 -9.13
N MET A 101 8.92 6.80 -8.60
CA MET A 101 10.16 6.47 -7.90
C MET A 101 10.57 5.03 -8.23
N GLU A 102 11.83 4.84 -8.58
CA GLU A 102 12.40 3.50 -8.77
C GLU A 102 13.38 3.22 -7.64
N CYS A 103 13.27 2.05 -7.03
CA CYS A 103 14.10 1.61 -5.92
C CYS A 103 14.27 0.09 -5.95
N GLU A 104 14.91 -0.48 -4.93
CA GLU A 104 15.10 -1.94 -4.85
C GLU A 104 13.80 -2.72 -4.70
N LEU A 105 12.72 -2.08 -4.22
CA LEU A 105 11.40 -2.70 -4.17
C LEU A 105 10.66 -2.73 -5.51
N GLY A 106 11.25 -2.14 -6.56
CA GLY A 106 10.65 -1.98 -7.88
C GLY A 106 10.28 -0.54 -8.22
N LYS A 107 9.24 -0.39 -9.03
CA LYS A 107 8.71 0.89 -9.51
C LYS A 107 7.48 1.28 -8.69
N LEU A 108 7.59 2.41 -8.01
CA LEU A 108 6.54 3.02 -7.21
C LEU A 108 5.91 4.17 -7.97
N HIS A 109 4.58 4.14 -8.07
CA HIS A 109 3.79 5.25 -8.57
C HIS A 109 2.90 5.81 -7.46
N PHE A 110 3.05 7.10 -7.18
CA PHE A 110 2.33 7.84 -6.16
C PHE A 110 1.27 8.72 -6.80
N THR A 111 0.11 8.81 -6.14
CA THR A 111 -0.99 9.63 -6.63
C THR A 111 -1.76 10.22 -5.46
N TYR A 112 -1.75 11.55 -5.36
CA TYR A 112 -2.55 12.25 -4.38
C TYR A 112 -4.03 12.30 -4.80
N LEU A 113 -4.90 12.05 -3.82
CA LEU A 113 -6.34 11.96 -3.95
C LEU A 113 -6.96 13.03 -3.04
N PRO A 114 -7.25 14.23 -3.57
CA PRO A 114 -7.82 15.29 -2.76
C PRO A 114 -9.22 14.89 -2.27
N LEU A 115 -9.46 15.11 -0.98
CA LEU A 115 -10.80 15.06 -0.40
C LEU A 115 -11.51 16.39 -0.65
N PRO A 116 -12.85 16.36 -0.83
CA PRO A 116 -13.61 17.59 -0.85
C PRO A 116 -13.42 18.34 0.48
N PRO A 117 -13.32 19.67 0.46
CA PRO A 117 -13.19 20.45 1.68
C PRO A 117 -14.35 20.12 2.63
N SER A 118 -14.01 19.71 3.86
CA SER A 118 -15.04 19.50 4.89
C SER A 118 -15.58 20.85 5.34
N ASP A 119 -16.90 20.99 5.35
CA ASP A 119 -17.54 22.14 5.98
C ASP A 119 -17.13 22.22 7.45
N PRO A 120 -16.79 23.42 7.98
CA PRO A 120 -16.43 23.57 9.37
C PRO A 120 -17.64 23.19 10.23
N VAL A 121 -17.58 22.04 10.89
CA VAL A 121 -18.60 21.65 11.88
C VAL A 121 -18.51 22.67 13.02
N SER A 122 -19.57 23.47 13.18
CA SER A 122 -19.63 24.53 14.18
C SER A 122 -19.34 23.95 15.56
N SER A 123 -18.19 24.30 16.14
CA SER A 123 -17.73 23.82 17.44
C SER A 123 -18.46 24.54 18.57
N ILE A 124 -19.78 24.41 18.62
CA ILE A 124 -20.57 24.87 19.77
C ILE A 124 -20.31 23.87 20.91
N GLY A 125 -19.59 24.31 21.96
CA GLY A 125 -19.51 23.61 23.25
C GLY A 125 -18.22 22.86 23.60
N ARG A 126 -17.08 23.08 22.92
CA ARG A 126 -15.78 22.43 23.23
C ARG A 126 -14.77 23.32 23.97
N GLU A 127 -15.24 24.27 24.77
CA GLU A 127 -14.41 25.34 25.36
C GLU A 127 -13.51 24.91 26.53
N SER A 128 -13.57 23.66 26.99
CA SER A 128 -12.94 23.23 28.26
C SER A 128 -11.95 22.05 28.17
N LEU A 129 -11.58 21.61 26.96
CA LEU A 129 -10.54 20.59 26.78
C LEU A 129 -9.39 21.17 25.95
N PRO A 130 -8.12 20.80 26.22
CA PRO A 130 -7.02 21.10 25.32
C PRO A 130 -7.32 20.44 23.98
N SER A 131 -7.77 21.26 23.02
CA SER A 131 -8.10 20.83 21.68
C SER A 131 -6.77 20.56 20.96
N VAL A 132 -6.33 19.30 20.97
CA VAL A 132 -5.38 18.83 19.98
C VAL A 132 -6.10 19.00 18.65
N LYS A 133 -5.83 20.09 17.92
CA LYS A 133 -6.40 20.30 16.59
C LYS A 133 -6.01 19.08 15.76
N PRO A 134 -6.94 18.20 15.37
CA PRO A 134 -6.60 17.16 14.42
C PRO A 134 -6.11 17.88 13.17
N LEU A 135 -4.93 17.51 12.66
CA LEU A 135 -4.50 18.04 11.36
C LEU A 135 -5.60 17.68 10.37
N PRO A 136 -6.12 18.67 9.62
CA PRO A 136 -7.14 18.39 8.63
C PRO A 136 -6.53 17.43 7.60
N ILE A 137 -7.16 16.26 7.46
CA ILE A 137 -6.82 15.32 6.40
C ILE A 137 -7.48 15.87 5.14
N ASP A 138 -6.67 16.40 4.25
CA ASP A 138 -7.10 17.02 3.00
C ASP A 138 -7.11 16.04 1.83
N GLY A 139 -6.56 14.83 2.01
CA GLY A 139 -6.53 13.81 0.98
C GLY A 139 -5.93 12.48 1.43
N PHE A 140 -5.74 11.60 0.44
CA PHE A 140 -5.06 10.32 0.56
C PHE A 140 -3.96 10.20 -0.49
N VAL A 141 -3.02 9.28 -0.28
CA VAL A 141 -2.03 8.90 -1.29
C VAL A 141 -2.27 7.45 -1.69
N LEU A 142 -2.49 7.23 -2.98
CA LEU A 142 -2.44 5.91 -3.61
C LEU A 142 -0.99 5.61 -3.98
N VAL A 143 -0.53 4.42 -3.61
CA VAL A 143 0.79 3.90 -3.95
C VAL A 143 0.60 2.60 -4.73
N LEU A 144 1.13 2.53 -5.94
CA LEU A 144 1.19 1.31 -6.73
C LEU A 144 2.64 0.86 -6.84
N ASN A 145 2.92 -0.39 -6.49
CA ASN A 145 4.23 -1.03 -6.64
C ASN A 145 4.16 -2.14 -7.68
N GLY A 146 5.04 -2.08 -8.67
CA GLY A 146 5.27 -3.13 -9.65
C GLY A 146 6.77 -3.44 -9.75
N THR A 147 7.12 -4.54 -10.40
CA THR A 147 8.53 -4.92 -10.58
C THR A 147 9.25 -3.93 -11.52
N LYS A 148 10.59 -4.05 -11.64
CA LYS A 148 11.41 -3.15 -12.47
C LYS A 148 11.06 -3.26 -13.96
N GLU A 149 10.44 -4.36 -14.39
CA GLU A 149 10.04 -4.62 -15.78
C GLU A 149 8.73 -3.91 -16.17
N VAL A 150 7.90 -3.55 -15.19
CA VAL A 150 6.60 -2.91 -15.45
C VAL A 150 6.79 -1.51 -16.06
N ASP A 151 6.10 -1.23 -17.17
CA ASP A 151 6.13 0.10 -17.79
C ASP A 151 5.38 1.12 -16.91
N TRP A 152 5.97 2.30 -16.73
CA TRP A 152 5.33 3.45 -16.07
C TRP A 152 3.92 3.76 -16.60
N LYS A 153 3.67 3.55 -17.90
CA LYS A 153 2.35 3.74 -18.52
C LYS A 153 1.30 2.83 -17.92
N VAL A 154 1.66 1.60 -17.54
CA VAL A 154 0.74 0.66 -16.90
C VAL A 154 0.38 1.15 -15.50
N LEU A 155 1.38 1.56 -14.71
CA LEU A 155 1.17 2.10 -13.36
C LEU A 155 0.33 3.38 -13.38
N VAL A 156 0.62 4.30 -14.31
CA VAL A 156 -0.17 5.53 -14.51
C VAL A 156 -1.61 5.19 -14.93
N GLY A 157 -1.78 4.26 -15.88
CA GLY A 157 -3.10 3.83 -16.32
C GLY A 157 -3.94 3.22 -15.19
N LYS A 158 -3.33 2.38 -14.36
CA LYS A 158 -3.98 1.80 -13.17
C LYS A 158 -4.30 2.83 -12.10
N SER A 159 -3.44 3.83 -11.92
CA SER A 159 -3.74 4.95 -11.04
C SER A 159 -4.96 5.75 -11.52
N GLN A 160 -5.06 6.03 -12.84
CA GLN A 160 -6.23 6.70 -13.40
C GLN A 160 -7.51 5.87 -13.22
N GLU A 161 -7.43 4.54 -13.45
CA GLU A 161 -8.55 3.61 -13.21
C GLU A 161 -9.05 3.70 -11.76
N PHE A 162 -8.14 3.79 -10.79
CA PHE A 162 -8.50 4.00 -9.39
C PHE A 162 -9.19 5.34 -9.18
N GLN A 163 -8.64 6.44 -9.71
CA GLN A 163 -9.21 7.78 -9.55
C GLN A 163 -10.65 7.85 -10.08
N ASP A 164 -10.92 7.21 -11.22
CA ASP A 164 -12.24 7.17 -11.83
C ASP A 164 -13.23 6.39 -10.94
N LYS A 165 -12.81 5.25 -10.39
CA LYS A 165 -13.59 4.45 -9.43
C LYS A 165 -13.75 5.14 -8.07
N TRP A 166 -12.79 5.95 -7.65
CA TRP A 166 -12.80 6.70 -6.39
C TRP A 166 -13.83 7.84 -6.42
N ARG A 167 -13.98 8.50 -7.57
CA ARG A 167 -14.94 9.58 -7.79
C ARG A 167 -16.37 9.09 -8.02
N SER A 168 -16.55 7.81 -8.35
CA SER A 168 -17.85 7.17 -8.64
C SER A 168 -18.53 6.54 -7.42
#